data_AF-A0A5C8T5N8-F1
#
_entry.id   AF-A0A5C8T5N8-F1
#
_cell.length_a   1.000
_cell.length_b   1.000
_cell.length_c   1.000
_cell.angle_alpha   90.00
_cell.angle_beta   90.00
_cell.angle_gamma   90.00
#
_symmetry.space_group_name_H-M   'P 1'
#
loop_
_entity.id
_entity.type
_entity.pdbx_description
1 polymer ?
#
loop_
_entity_poly.entity_id
_entity_poly.type
_entity_poly.pdbx_seq_one_letter_code
_entity_poly.pdbx_strand_id
1 'polypeptide(L)'
;TRAARRTGAPGIGVDDRAVYLAAVDGLAYGDNPGEGAVRGHRFVHPSLGIAFEVPDGFSIENTRNAVLGTTNEGSRRLLFDQVEAKDGQGLDAILKATWNDAIDPASIEVAPIAGHPAATALSRGKDWTFRLAAIRVGETTFRLIMAAKGATDPDPAFRRWTASLASVSAAETASLKPLRLQVVAAASSSAEDLARRMAVPDRALDRFLVLNGLERGVPLKPGQSYKVVVE
;
A
#
# COMPACT_ATOMS: atom_id res chain seq x y z
N THR A 1 20.26 -3.26 33.46
CA THR A 1 19.00 -2.51 33.26
C THR A 1 17.77 -3.30 33.77
N ARG A 2 17.78 -3.68 35.06
CA ARG A 2 16.65 -4.29 35.79
C ARG A 2 15.89 -3.17 36.52
N ALA A 3 14.93 -2.51 35.87
CA ALA A 3 14.12 -1.49 36.57
C ALA A 3 12.71 -1.27 36.00
N ALA A 4 12.17 -2.17 35.17
CA ALA A 4 10.84 -1.99 34.58
C ALA A 4 9.92 -3.22 34.72
N ARG A 5 10.01 -3.96 35.85
CA ARG A 5 9.21 -5.19 36.03
C ARG A 5 8.43 -5.30 37.34
N ARG A 6 8.22 -4.22 38.07
CA ARG A 6 7.43 -4.25 39.31
C ARG A 6 6.69 -2.94 39.54
N THR A 7 5.47 -2.87 39.03
CA THR A 7 4.35 -2.11 39.63
C THR A 7 3.05 -2.62 38.98
N GLY A 8 2.50 -3.69 39.53
CA GLY A 8 1.17 -4.18 39.19
C GLY A 8 0.48 -4.58 40.47
N ALA A 9 -0.01 -3.59 41.23
CA ALA A 9 -0.94 -3.85 42.32
C ALA A 9 -2.32 -4.19 41.72
N PRO A 10 -3.09 -5.13 42.29
CA PRO A 10 -4.40 -5.49 41.74
C PRO A 10 -5.35 -4.28 41.81
N GLY A 11 -5.91 -3.87 40.68
CA GLY A 11 -6.95 -2.83 40.59
C GLY A 11 -6.53 -1.54 39.85
N ILE A 12 -5.26 -1.15 39.87
CA ILE A 12 -4.81 0.14 39.31
C ILE A 12 -4.70 0.10 37.76
N GLY A 13 -4.32 -1.04 37.19
CA GLY A 13 -4.14 -1.16 35.74
C GLY A 13 -5.42 -1.28 34.91
N VAL A 14 -6.58 -1.52 35.53
CA VAL A 14 -7.86 -1.64 34.80
C VAL A 14 -8.41 -0.26 34.43
N ASP A 15 -8.33 0.69 35.37
CA ASP A 15 -8.81 2.06 35.18
C ASP A 15 -7.90 2.82 34.21
N ASP A 16 -6.57 2.70 34.37
CA ASP A 16 -5.60 3.30 33.46
C ASP A 16 -5.74 2.77 32.03
N ARG A 17 -6.07 1.48 31.87
CA ARG A 17 -6.30 0.88 30.54
C ARG A 17 -7.58 1.41 29.91
N ALA A 18 -8.66 1.56 30.67
CA ALA A 18 -9.91 2.09 30.16
C ALA A 18 -9.74 3.55 29.71
N VAL A 19 -9.07 4.37 30.53
CA VAL A 19 -8.73 5.76 30.19
C VAL A 19 -7.85 5.84 28.94
N TYR A 20 -6.80 5.03 28.87
CA TYR A 20 -5.94 4.96 27.67
C TYR A 20 -6.74 4.58 26.42
N LEU A 21 -7.60 3.56 26.51
CA LEU A 21 -8.38 3.11 25.38
C LEU A 21 -9.38 4.18 24.91
N ALA A 22 -10.03 4.88 25.83
CA ALA A 22 -10.89 6.01 25.49
C ALA A 22 -10.12 7.15 24.80
N ALA A 23 -8.88 7.42 25.23
CA ALA A 23 -8.04 8.46 24.63
C ALA A 23 -7.54 8.12 23.21
N VAL A 24 -7.40 6.82 22.87
CA VAL A 24 -6.95 6.40 21.53
C VAL A 24 -8.11 6.10 20.57
N ASP A 25 -9.34 6.06 21.06
CA ASP A 25 -10.52 5.85 20.22
C ASP A 25 -10.72 7.05 19.29
N GLY A 26 -10.81 6.79 17.98
CA GLY A 26 -10.92 7.81 16.94
C GLY A 26 -9.59 8.38 16.44
N LEU A 27 -8.44 7.99 17.00
CA LEU A 27 -7.14 8.43 16.47
C LEU A 27 -6.94 7.94 15.04
N ALA A 28 -6.43 8.80 14.16
CA ALA A 28 -6.07 8.44 12.80
C ALA A 28 -5.07 7.26 12.78
N TYR A 29 -5.23 6.36 11.82
CA TYR A 29 -4.42 5.17 11.65
C TYR A 29 -3.90 5.09 10.21
N GLY A 30 -2.61 4.80 10.04
CA GLY A 30 -2.00 4.64 8.72
C GLY A 30 -1.79 5.97 7.99
N ASP A 31 -1.79 5.89 6.65
CA ASP A 31 -1.44 7.02 5.79
C ASP A 31 -2.53 8.09 5.75
N ASN A 32 -2.11 9.34 5.54
CA ASN A 32 -3.04 10.43 5.28
C ASN A 32 -3.72 10.18 3.92
N PRO A 33 -5.07 10.10 3.85
CA PRO A 33 -5.77 9.88 2.58
C PRO A 33 -5.42 10.92 1.51
N GLY A 34 -5.01 12.14 1.90
CA GLY A 34 -4.55 13.18 0.97
C GLY A 34 -3.23 12.86 0.26
N GLU A 35 -2.40 11.97 0.84
CA GLU A 35 -1.11 11.48 0.30
C GLU A 35 -1.25 10.10 -0.37
N GLY A 36 -2.49 9.67 -0.63
CA GLY A 36 -2.80 8.38 -1.21
C GLY A 36 -3.27 7.36 -0.18
N ALA A 37 -4.22 6.52 -0.59
CA ALA A 37 -4.81 5.49 0.23
C ALA A 37 -4.84 4.16 -0.52
N VAL A 38 -4.53 3.07 0.20
CA VAL A 38 -4.67 1.70 -0.28
C VAL A 38 -5.94 1.08 0.30
N ARG A 39 -6.76 0.49 -0.56
CA ARG A 39 -7.99 -0.23 -0.22
C ARG A 39 -7.98 -1.60 -0.89
N GLY A 40 -7.64 -2.63 -0.11
CA GLY A 40 -7.34 -3.95 -0.66
C GLY A 40 -6.18 -3.86 -1.65
N HIS A 41 -6.48 -4.07 -2.93
CA HIS A 41 -5.52 -3.98 -4.04
C HIS A 41 -5.60 -2.67 -4.84
N ARG A 42 -6.54 -1.78 -4.53
CA ARG A 42 -6.72 -0.51 -5.23
C ARG A 42 -5.97 0.60 -4.50
N PHE A 43 -5.13 1.32 -5.22
CA PHE A 43 -4.53 2.57 -4.76
C PHE A 43 -5.30 3.76 -5.34
N VAL A 44 -5.56 4.77 -4.51
CA VAL A 44 -6.22 6.02 -4.92
C VAL A 44 -5.44 7.19 -4.34
N HIS A 45 -5.11 8.18 -5.18
CA HIS A 45 -4.45 9.41 -4.75
C HIS A 45 -5.32 10.64 -5.08
N PRO A 46 -5.99 11.24 -4.07
CA PRO A 46 -6.88 12.39 -4.26
C PRO A 46 -6.24 13.59 -4.94
N SER A 47 -5.10 14.03 -4.43
CA SER A 47 -4.44 15.26 -4.92
C SER A 47 -3.88 15.11 -6.34
N LEU A 48 -3.45 13.91 -6.71
CA LEU A 48 -2.99 13.59 -8.07
C LEU A 48 -4.14 13.23 -9.02
N GLY A 49 -5.34 12.97 -8.50
CA GLY A 49 -6.51 12.61 -9.30
C GLY A 49 -6.39 11.26 -10.01
N ILE A 50 -5.61 10.31 -9.46
CA ILE A 50 -5.39 8.99 -10.07
C ILE A 50 -5.79 7.82 -9.16
N ALA A 51 -6.11 6.68 -9.77
CA ALA A 51 -6.20 5.38 -9.12
C ALA A 51 -5.67 4.27 -10.02
N PHE A 52 -5.26 3.16 -9.42
CA PHE A 52 -4.90 1.94 -10.13
C PHE A 52 -5.11 0.70 -9.24
N GLU A 53 -5.10 -0.48 -9.86
CA GLU A 53 -5.22 -1.77 -9.19
C GLU A 53 -3.91 -2.54 -9.26
N VAL A 54 -3.35 -2.81 -8.09
CA VAL A 54 -2.14 -3.62 -7.95
C VAL A 54 -2.48 -5.10 -8.15
N PRO A 55 -1.67 -5.86 -8.92
CA PRO A 55 -1.93 -7.28 -9.12
C PRO A 55 -2.01 -8.10 -7.82
N ASP A 56 -2.75 -9.21 -7.88
CA ASP A 56 -2.89 -10.13 -6.76
C ASP A 56 -1.54 -10.65 -6.24
N GLY A 57 -1.51 -10.96 -4.94
CA GLY A 57 -0.36 -11.53 -4.26
C GLY A 57 0.71 -10.53 -3.83
N PHE A 58 0.55 -9.24 -4.15
CA PHE A 58 1.40 -8.17 -3.63
C PHE A 58 0.88 -7.63 -2.31
N SER A 59 1.78 -7.48 -1.34
CA SER A 59 1.61 -6.58 -0.21
C SER A 59 2.10 -5.19 -0.63
N ILE A 60 1.30 -4.16 -0.38
CA ILE A 60 1.55 -2.78 -0.82
C ILE A 60 1.95 -1.92 0.37
N GLU A 61 2.92 -1.05 0.15
CA GLU A 61 3.35 -0.01 1.08
C GLU A 61 3.25 1.33 0.36
N ASN A 62 2.44 2.25 0.91
CA ASN A 62 2.44 3.63 0.46
C ASN A 62 3.51 4.40 1.24
N THR A 63 4.33 5.16 0.53
CA THR A 63 5.30 6.09 1.10
C THR A 63 4.97 7.48 0.59
N ARG A 64 5.57 8.52 1.19
CA ARG A 64 5.34 9.91 0.78
C ARG A 64 5.54 10.16 -0.73
N ASN A 65 6.48 9.44 -1.36
CA ASN A 65 6.91 9.72 -2.73
C ASN A 65 6.64 8.56 -3.71
N ALA A 66 6.21 7.39 -3.22
CA ALA A 66 6.09 6.20 -4.04
C ALA A 66 5.17 5.15 -3.42
N VAL A 67 4.54 4.34 -4.27
CA VAL A 67 3.87 3.10 -3.89
C VAL A 67 4.78 1.94 -4.22
N LEU A 68 5.13 1.15 -3.22
CA LEU A 68 5.97 -0.03 -3.33
C LEU A 68 5.10 -1.27 -3.15
N GLY A 69 5.45 -2.36 -3.81
CA GLY A 69 4.81 -3.63 -3.56
C GLY A 69 5.76 -4.80 -3.72
N THR A 70 5.58 -5.82 -2.89
CA THR A 70 6.39 -7.05 -2.93
C THR A 70 5.51 -8.27 -2.68
N THR A 71 5.76 -9.38 -3.39
CA THR A 71 5.09 -10.66 -3.09
C THR A 71 5.71 -11.31 -1.85
N ASN A 72 4.98 -12.21 -1.18
CA ASN A 72 5.46 -12.86 0.05
C ASN A 72 6.82 -13.57 -0.11
N GLU A 73 7.09 -14.14 -1.28
CA GLU A 73 8.36 -14.83 -1.60
C GLU A 73 9.47 -13.84 -2.00
N GLY A 74 9.14 -12.57 -2.19
CA GLY A 74 10.07 -11.53 -2.64
C GLY A 74 10.53 -11.66 -4.09
N SER A 75 9.91 -12.56 -4.87
CA SER A 75 10.26 -12.87 -6.25
C SER A 75 9.72 -11.86 -7.26
N ARG A 76 8.74 -11.04 -6.87
CA ARG A 76 8.20 -9.95 -7.68
C ARG A 76 8.10 -8.67 -6.88
N ARG A 77 8.35 -7.55 -7.55
CA ARG A 77 8.32 -6.21 -6.96
C ARG A 77 7.67 -5.23 -7.91
N LEU A 78 7.04 -4.20 -7.36
CA LEU A 78 6.53 -3.07 -8.11
C LEU A 78 6.91 -1.76 -7.44
N LEU A 79 7.01 -0.72 -8.26
CA LEU A 79 7.23 0.66 -7.84
C LEU A 79 6.41 1.58 -8.74
N PHE A 80 5.63 2.45 -8.12
CA PHE A 80 4.96 3.57 -8.76
C PHE A 80 5.46 4.86 -8.10
N ASP A 81 6.01 5.79 -8.89
CA ASP A 81 6.46 7.09 -8.41
C ASP A 81 6.19 8.21 -9.41
N GLN A 82 6.27 9.45 -8.94
CA GLN A 82 6.30 10.63 -9.80
C GLN A 82 7.74 10.89 -10.25
N VAL A 83 7.93 11.22 -11.52
CA VAL A 83 9.25 11.60 -12.06
C VAL A 83 9.17 12.98 -12.69
N GLU A 84 10.23 13.77 -12.51
CA GLU A 84 10.36 15.05 -13.17
C GLU A 84 10.58 14.83 -14.68
N ALA A 85 9.86 15.62 -15.47
CA ALA A 85 9.99 15.66 -16.92
C ALA A 85 10.33 17.08 -17.33
N LYS A 86 11.32 17.26 -18.19
CA LYS A 86 11.55 18.57 -18.82
C LYS A 86 10.45 18.84 -19.85
N ASP A 87 10.11 20.11 -20.05
CA ASP A 87 9.14 20.51 -21.06
C ASP A 87 9.52 19.97 -22.45
N GLY A 88 8.55 19.35 -23.12
CA GLY A 88 8.76 18.73 -24.43
C GLY A 88 9.60 17.44 -24.42
N GLN A 89 10.03 16.93 -23.26
CA GLN A 89 10.76 15.66 -23.18
C GLN A 89 9.86 14.47 -23.52
N GLY A 90 10.30 13.67 -24.50
CA GLY A 90 9.66 12.41 -24.87
C GLY A 90 9.66 11.39 -23.72
N LEU A 91 8.59 10.60 -23.61
CA LEU A 91 8.42 9.63 -22.52
C LEU A 91 9.45 8.49 -22.59
N ASP A 92 9.90 8.11 -23.79
CA ASP A 92 10.99 7.15 -23.97
C ASP A 92 12.33 7.70 -23.45
N ALA A 93 12.57 9.00 -23.64
CA ALA A 93 13.76 9.68 -23.13
C ALA A 93 13.73 9.77 -21.59
N ILE A 94 12.55 9.91 -20.98
CA ILE A 94 12.39 9.85 -19.52
C ILE A 94 12.75 8.47 -19.00
N LEU A 95 12.29 7.39 -19.65
CA LEU A 95 12.67 6.03 -19.25
C LEU A 95 14.19 5.83 -19.31
N LYS A 96 14.84 6.29 -20.38
CA LYS A 96 16.31 6.23 -20.52
C LYS A 96 17.05 7.07 -19.48
N ALA A 97 16.51 8.23 -19.10
CA ALA A 97 17.17 9.15 -18.16
C ALA A 97 17.00 8.77 -16.69
N THR A 98 15.87 8.14 -16.34
CA THR A 98 15.52 7.85 -14.95
C THR A 98 15.86 6.41 -14.52
N TRP A 99 16.24 5.55 -15.48
CA TRP A 99 16.61 4.18 -15.24
C TRP A 99 18.13 3.99 -15.31
N ASN A 100 18.70 3.26 -14.36
CA ASN A 100 20.15 3.14 -14.21
C ASN A 100 20.74 1.96 -15.01
N ASP A 101 19.95 0.92 -15.31
CA ASP A 101 20.42 -0.25 -16.05
C ASP A 101 20.17 -0.09 -17.57
N ALA A 102 20.73 -1.01 -18.36
CA ALA A 102 20.53 -1.02 -19.81
C ALA A 102 19.09 -1.38 -20.20
N ILE A 103 18.42 -0.47 -20.91
CA ILE A 103 17.15 -0.75 -21.61
C ILE A 103 17.45 -1.44 -22.93
N ASP A 104 16.66 -2.47 -23.27
CA ASP A 104 16.64 -3.08 -24.60
C ASP A 104 16.03 -2.09 -25.61
N PRO A 105 16.81 -1.50 -26.54
CA PRO A 105 16.30 -0.45 -27.41
C PRO A 105 15.17 -0.90 -28.32
N ALA A 106 15.14 -2.20 -28.69
CA ALA A 106 14.09 -2.78 -29.53
C ALA A 106 12.78 -3.00 -28.78
N SER A 107 12.79 -2.89 -27.45
CA SER A 107 11.61 -3.05 -26.60
C SER A 107 10.85 -1.75 -26.33
N ILE A 108 11.39 -0.61 -26.76
CA ILE A 108 10.78 0.69 -26.51
C ILE A 108 9.56 0.85 -27.39
N GLU A 109 8.40 1.02 -26.77
CA GLU A 109 7.13 1.24 -27.45
C GLU A 109 6.49 2.52 -26.93
N VAL A 110 6.18 3.45 -27.83
CA VAL A 110 5.45 4.69 -27.52
C VAL A 110 4.03 4.53 -28.02
N ALA A 111 3.11 4.24 -27.10
CA ALA A 111 1.71 4.02 -27.38
C ALA A 111 0.88 4.44 -26.16
N PRO A 112 -0.35 4.93 -26.34
CA PRO A 112 -1.19 5.32 -25.22
C PRO A 112 -1.58 4.12 -24.35
N ILE A 113 -1.59 4.31 -23.03
CA ILE A 113 -2.09 3.34 -22.04
C ILE A 113 -3.24 3.99 -21.28
N ALA A 114 -4.39 3.32 -21.22
CA ALA A 114 -5.61 3.84 -20.57
C ALA A 114 -5.99 5.26 -21.04
N GLY A 115 -5.75 5.58 -22.32
CA GLY A 115 -6.05 6.90 -22.91
C GLY A 115 -4.99 7.98 -22.64
N HIS A 116 -3.92 7.65 -21.92
CA HIS A 116 -2.84 8.58 -21.57
C HIS A 116 -1.61 8.35 -22.45
N PRO A 117 -0.90 9.41 -22.89
CA PRO A 117 0.40 9.25 -23.54
C PRO A 117 1.34 8.43 -22.67
N ALA A 118 1.93 7.38 -23.24
CA ALA A 118 2.83 6.50 -22.53
C ALA A 118 4.00 6.03 -23.41
N ALA A 119 5.08 5.64 -22.74
CA ALA A 119 6.15 4.83 -23.30
C ALA A 119 6.40 3.63 -22.39
N THR A 120 6.71 2.48 -22.96
CA THR A 120 7.11 1.29 -22.22
C THR A 120 8.48 0.80 -22.67
N ALA A 121 9.16 0.04 -21.81
CA ALA A 121 10.45 -0.55 -22.10
C ALA A 121 10.71 -1.83 -21.29
N LEU A 122 11.65 -2.62 -21.76
CA LEU A 122 12.19 -3.80 -21.09
C LEU A 122 13.65 -3.56 -20.71
N SER A 123 13.99 -3.91 -19.48
CA SER A 123 15.38 -4.02 -19.01
C SER A 123 15.58 -5.42 -18.44
N ARG A 124 16.71 -6.05 -18.76
CA ARG A 124 17.06 -7.38 -18.24
C ARG A 124 18.37 -7.28 -17.47
N GLY A 125 18.33 -7.58 -16.18
CA GLY A 125 19.50 -7.82 -15.35
C GLY A 125 19.90 -9.30 -15.35
N LYS A 126 20.85 -9.66 -14.50
CA LYS A 126 21.34 -11.04 -14.37
C LYS A 126 20.24 -12.03 -13.96
N ASP A 127 19.49 -11.70 -12.90
CA ASP A 127 18.46 -12.56 -12.31
C ASP A 127 17.05 -11.97 -12.39
N TRP A 128 16.93 -10.73 -12.88
CA TRP A 128 15.71 -9.94 -12.84
C TRP A 128 15.32 -9.42 -14.21
N THR A 129 14.04 -9.53 -14.53
CA THR A 129 13.41 -8.89 -15.69
C THR A 129 12.57 -7.73 -15.20
N PHE A 130 12.72 -6.56 -15.84
CA PHE A 130 12.03 -5.32 -15.49
C PHE A 130 11.20 -4.83 -16.67
N ARG A 131 9.92 -4.57 -16.41
CA ARG A 131 9.04 -3.82 -17.30
C ARG A 131 8.86 -2.42 -16.74
N LEU A 132 9.04 -1.42 -17.59
CA LEU A 132 8.96 -0.01 -17.24
C LEU A 132 7.88 0.66 -18.08
N ALA A 133 7.15 1.58 -17.48
CA ALA A 133 6.30 2.54 -18.18
C ALA A 133 6.54 3.95 -17.64
N ALA A 134 6.53 4.92 -18.54
CA ALA A 134 6.34 6.33 -18.21
C ALA A 134 4.98 6.74 -18.79
N ILE A 135 4.06 7.21 -17.94
CA ILE A 135 2.70 7.58 -18.34
C ILE A 135 2.44 9.02 -17.90
N ARG A 136 1.95 9.85 -18.82
CA ARG A 136 1.63 11.25 -18.56
C ARG A 136 0.13 11.45 -18.32
N VAL A 137 -0.22 11.95 -17.13
CA VAL A 137 -1.59 12.27 -16.73
C VAL A 137 -1.65 13.76 -16.38
N GLY A 138 -2.34 14.54 -17.21
CA GLY A 138 -2.25 16.01 -17.16
C GLY A 138 -0.80 16.46 -17.39
N GLU A 139 -0.29 17.29 -16.49
CA GLU A 139 1.10 17.78 -16.52
C GLU A 139 2.09 16.86 -15.81
N THR A 140 1.59 15.84 -15.09
CA THR A 140 2.43 14.96 -14.27
C THR A 140 2.84 13.72 -15.04
N THR A 141 4.11 13.34 -14.93
CA THR A 141 4.61 12.06 -15.46
C THR A 141 4.83 11.09 -14.32
N PHE A 142 4.20 9.93 -14.41
CA PHE A 142 4.35 8.81 -13.49
C PHE A 142 5.20 7.73 -14.11
N ARG A 143 5.99 7.06 -13.27
CA ARG A 143 6.77 5.89 -13.65
C ARG A 143 6.25 4.67 -12.91
N LEU A 144 6.06 3.60 -13.67
CA LEU A 144 5.62 2.30 -13.18
C LEU A 144 6.68 1.27 -13.55
N ILE A 145 7.18 0.55 -12.55
CA ILE A 145 8.17 -0.50 -12.73
C ILE A 145 7.64 -1.77 -12.10
N MET A 146 7.68 -2.88 -12.86
CA MET A 146 7.45 -4.22 -12.32
C MET A 146 8.67 -5.09 -12.59
N ALA A 147 9.14 -5.75 -11.54
CA ALA A 147 10.26 -6.66 -11.59
C ALA A 147 9.82 -8.08 -11.24
N ALA A 148 10.38 -9.08 -11.90
CA ALA A 148 10.25 -10.47 -11.53
C ALA A 148 11.61 -11.18 -11.62
N LYS A 149 11.86 -12.09 -10.68
CA LYS A 149 13.09 -12.89 -10.59
C LYS A 149 12.90 -14.24 -11.30
N GLY A 150 13.96 -14.71 -11.98
CA GLY A 150 13.99 -16.03 -12.61
C GLY A 150 13.20 -16.08 -13.92
N ALA A 151 12.49 -17.19 -14.17
CA ALA A 151 11.79 -17.44 -15.43
C ALA A 151 10.39 -16.79 -15.54
N THR A 152 9.91 -16.16 -14.45
CA THR A 152 8.59 -15.51 -14.44
C THR A 152 8.63 -14.24 -15.29
N ASP A 153 7.81 -14.17 -16.34
CA ASP A 153 7.64 -12.94 -17.12
C ASP A 153 6.72 -11.95 -16.37
N PRO A 154 7.20 -10.73 -16.03
CA PRO A 154 6.35 -9.72 -15.42
C PRO A 154 5.33 -9.09 -16.37
N ASP A 155 5.48 -9.24 -17.71
CA ASP A 155 4.69 -8.51 -18.71
C ASP A 155 3.16 -8.65 -18.56
N PRO A 156 2.58 -9.86 -18.38
CA PRO A 156 1.13 -9.98 -18.33
C PRO A 156 0.50 -9.23 -17.16
N ALA A 157 1.16 -9.27 -15.99
CA ALA A 157 0.69 -8.54 -14.81
C ALA A 157 0.98 -7.04 -14.91
N PHE A 158 2.12 -6.68 -15.52
CA PHE A 158 2.48 -5.29 -15.78
C PHE A 158 1.47 -4.60 -16.72
N ARG A 159 1.04 -5.26 -17.80
CA ARG A 159 0.02 -4.72 -18.71
C ARG A 159 -1.32 -4.52 -18.01
N ARG A 160 -1.77 -5.48 -17.19
CA ARG A 160 -3.01 -5.32 -16.40
C ARG A 160 -2.92 -4.15 -15.42
N TRP A 161 -1.79 -4.04 -14.72
CA TRP A 161 -1.58 -2.96 -13.76
C TRP A 161 -1.55 -1.58 -14.43
N THR A 162 -0.75 -1.40 -15.47
CA THR A 162 -0.66 -0.12 -16.20
C THR A 162 -1.98 0.26 -16.87
N ALA A 163 -2.72 -0.72 -17.41
CA ALA A 163 -4.04 -0.48 -18.00
C ALA A 163 -5.15 -0.15 -16.98
N SER A 164 -4.94 -0.45 -15.70
CA SER A 164 -5.89 -0.10 -14.62
C SER A 164 -5.78 1.37 -14.17
N LEU A 165 -4.76 2.10 -14.65
CA LEU A 165 -4.59 3.51 -14.33
C LEU A 165 -5.80 4.30 -14.85
N ALA A 166 -6.49 4.98 -13.94
CA ALA A 166 -7.65 5.77 -14.23
C ALA A 166 -7.58 7.10 -13.50
N SER A 167 -8.23 8.12 -14.07
CA SER A 167 -8.50 9.37 -13.35
C SER A 167 -9.63 9.13 -12.35
N VAL A 168 -9.52 9.71 -11.15
CA VAL A 168 -10.58 9.69 -10.13
C VAL A 168 -11.25 11.05 -9.99
N SER A 169 -12.57 11.04 -9.82
CA SER A 169 -13.35 12.26 -9.65
C SER A 169 -13.24 12.82 -8.22
N ALA A 170 -13.48 14.12 -8.06
CA ALA A 170 -13.53 14.75 -6.73
C ALA A 170 -14.58 14.11 -5.79
N ALA A 171 -15.67 13.57 -6.34
CA ALA A 171 -16.69 12.87 -5.57
C ALA A 171 -16.20 11.50 -5.07
N GLU A 172 -15.47 10.77 -5.92
CA GLU A 172 -14.85 9.48 -5.54
C GLU A 172 -13.78 9.69 -4.47
N THR A 173 -12.97 10.74 -4.59
CA THR A 173 -11.92 11.04 -3.61
C THR A 173 -12.49 11.56 -2.28
N ALA A 174 -13.58 12.33 -2.30
CA ALA A 174 -14.28 12.77 -1.09
C ALA A 174 -14.93 11.61 -0.31
N SER A 175 -15.20 10.48 -0.98
CA SER A 175 -15.71 9.28 -0.31
C SER A 175 -14.63 8.51 0.47
N LEU A 176 -13.35 8.83 0.27
CA LEU A 176 -12.25 8.20 1.00
C LEU A 176 -12.23 8.68 2.44
N LYS A 177 -12.70 7.83 3.35
CA LYS A 177 -12.64 8.10 4.78
C LYS A 177 -11.25 7.77 5.33
N PRO A 178 -10.66 8.64 6.17
CA PRO A 178 -9.44 8.30 6.89
C PRO A 178 -9.63 7.05 7.72
N LEU A 179 -8.63 6.17 7.72
CA LEU A 179 -8.62 5.06 8.65
C LEU A 179 -8.40 5.61 10.07
N ARG A 180 -9.07 5.02 11.04
CA ARG A 180 -8.97 5.39 12.44
C ARG A 180 -9.02 4.15 13.33
N LEU A 181 -8.48 4.30 14.53
CA LEU A 181 -8.67 3.34 15.60
C LEU A 181 -10.10 3.43 16.12
N GLN A 182 -10.73 2.28 16.28
CA GLN A 182 -11.97 2.14 17.04
C GLN A 182 -11.75 1.14 18.18
N VAL A 183 -12.21 1.49 19.36
CA VAL A 183 -12.22 0.58 20.51
C VAL A 183 -13.53 -0.20 20.57
N VAL A 184 -13.42 -1.52 20.59
CA VAL A 184 -14.57 -2.44 20.54
C VAL A 184 -14.44 -3.52 21.60
N ALA A 185 -15.53 -3.84 22.28
CA ALA A 185 -15.59 -4.98 23.19
C ALA A 185 -15.62 -6.30 22.38
N ALA A 186 -14.82 -7.28 22.78
CA ALA A 186 -14.87 -8.61 22.18
C ALA A 186 -16.16 -9.32 22.59
N ALA A 187 -16.93 -9.81 21.61
CA ALA A 187 -18.12 -10.63 21.88
C ALA A 187 -17.77 -12.09 22.15
N SER A 188 -16.63 -12.57 21.63
CA SER A 188 -16.14 -13.93 21.73
C SER A 188 -14.67 -13.94 22.17
N SER A 189 -14.10 -15.13 22.34
CA SER A 189 -12.67 -15.32 22.59
C SER A 189 -11.81 -15.40 21.32
N SER A 190 -12.39 -15.24 20.13
CA SER A 190 -11.66 -15.36 18.85
C SER A 190 -11.09 -14.01 18.41
N ALA A 191 -9.78 -13.99 18.17
CA ALA A 191 -9.11 -12.83 17.57
C ALA A 191 -9.51 -12.65 16.11
N GLU A 192 -9.79 -13.75 15.41
CA GLU A 192 -10.23 -13.78 14.02
C GLU A 192 -11.55 -13.01 13.83
N ASP A 193 -12.46 -13.07 14.79
CA ASP A 193 -13.75 -12.36 14.74
C ASP A 193 -13.57 -10.84 14.69
N LEU A 194 -12.66 -10.29 15.50
CA LEU A 194 -12.35 -8.86 15.48
C LEU A 194 -11.42 -8.49 14.32
N ALA A 195 -10.49 -9.36 13.94
CA ALA A 195 -9.62 -9.15 12.80
C ALA A 195 -10.39 -9.00 11.49
N ARG A 196 -11.50 -9.74 11.29
CA ARG A 196 -12.38 -9.60 10.11
C ARG A 196 -13.05 -8.22 10.00
N ARG A 197 -13.09 -7.44 11.08
CA ARG A 197 -13.62 -6.07 11.09
C ARG A 197 -12.57 -5.03 10.72
N MET A 198 -11.29 -5.41 10.60
CA MET A 198 -10.23 -4.46 10.32
C MET A 198 -10.25 -4.01 8.86
N ALA A 199 -10.34 -2.70 8.65
CA ALA A 199 -10.18 -2.05 7.36
C ALA A 199 -8.68 -1.90 7.01
N VAL A 200 -7.99 -3.03 6.86
CA VAL A 200 -6.56 -3.09 6.47
C VAL A 200 -6.39 -3.93 5.19
N PRO A 201 -5.42 -3.60 4.31
CA PRO A 201 -5.30 -4.24 3.00
C PRO A 201 -4.85 -5.70 3.08
N ASP A 202 -4.05 -6.07 4.08
CA ASP A 202 -3.52 -7.42 4.24
C ASP A 202 -3.26 -7.80 5.71
N ARG A 203 -3.07 -9.11 5.94
CA ARG A 203 -2.63 -9.71 7.21
C ARG A 203 -3.41 -9.19 8.42
N ALA A 204 -4.74 -9.10 8.30
CA ALA A 204 -5.61 -8.49 9.31
C ALA A 204 -5.44 -9.11 10.71
N LEU A 205 -5.35 -10.44 10.82
CA LEU A 205 -5.11 -11.10 12.10
C LEU A 205 -3.77 -10.71 12.72
N ASP A 206 -2.69 -10.74 11.93
CA ASP A 206 -1.37 -10.41 12.45
C ASP A 206 -1.28 -8.94 12.88
N ARG A 207 -1.88 -8.03 12.11
CA ARG A 207 -2.00 -6.60 12.46
C ARG A 207 -2.84 -6.40 13.72
N PHE A 208 -3.96 -7.12 13.86
CA PHE A 208 -4.80 -7.08 15.06
C PHE A 208 -3.99 -7.46 16.30
N LEU A 209 -3.24 -8.57 16.22
CA LEU A 209 -2.43 -9.08 17.32
C LEU A 209 -1.35 -8.07 17.71
N VAL A 210 -0.59 -7.54 16.75
CA VAL A 210 0.43 -6.51 17.00
C VAL A 210 -0.16 -5.24 17.60
N LEU A 211 -1.25 -4.73 17.02
CA LEU A 211 -1.93 -3.52 17.48
C LEU A 211 -2.38 -3.64 18.94
N ASN A 212 -2.79 -4.83 19.36
CA ASN A 212 -3.28 -5.11 20.70
C ASN A 212 -2.23 -5.72 21.64
N GLY A 213 -0.98 -5.91 21.19
CA GLY A 213 0.09 -6.52 21.98
C GLY A 213 -0.20 -7.97 22.39
N LEU A 214 -0.84 -8.74 21.52
CA LEU A 214 -1.25 -10.12 21.75
C LEU A 214 -0.31 -11.09 21.03
N GLU A 215 -0.07 -12.24 21.64
CA GLU A 215 0.59 -13.37 20.99
C GLU A 215 -0.41 -14.23 20.22
N ARG A 216 0.07 -14.94 19.19
CA ARG A 216 -0.78 -15.82 18.38
C ARG A 216 -1.30 -16.98 19.24
N GLY A 217 -2.60 -17.29 19.12
CA GLY A 217 -3.25 -18.39 19.85
C GLY A 217 -3.73 -18.02 21.26
N VAL A 218 -3.46 -16.80 21.74
CA VAL A 218 -4.02 -16.32 23.01
C VAL A 218 -5.49 -15.95 22.80
N PRO A 219 -6.44 -16.57 23.55
CA PRO A 219 -7.85 -16.23 23.42
C PRO A 219 -8.14 -14.83 23.94
N LEU A 220 -9.05 -14.13 23.27
CA LEU A 220 -9.59 -12.86 23.76
C LEU A 220 -10.47 -13.09 24.99
N LYS A 221 -10.61 -12.06 25.82
CA LYS A 221 -11.56 -12.06 26.93
C LYS A 221 -12.86 -11.40 26.46
N PRO A 222 -13.99 -12.11 26.43
CA PRO A 222 -15.28 -11.50 26.15
C PRO A 222 -15.55 -10.31 27.08
N GLY A 223 -16.14 -9.24 26.54
CA GLY A 223 -16.38 -7.97 27.22
C GLY A 223 -15.15 -7.06 27.35
N GLN A 224 -13.93 -7.58 27.17
CA GLN A 224 -12.73 -6.74 27.17
C GLN A 224 -12.65 -5.93 25.88
N SER A 225 -12.26 -4.66 26.01
CA SER A 225 -12.09 -3.75 24.88
C SER A 225 -10.74 -3.96 24.17
N TYR A 226 -10.76 -3.95 22.84
CA TYR A 226 -9.61 -4.09 21.94
C TYR A 226 -9.68 -3.03 20.85
N LYS A 227 -8.53 -2.70 20.27
CA LYS A 227 -8.39 -1.75 19.17
C LYS A 227 -8.58 -2.48 17.84
N VAL A 228 -9.41 -1.93 16.97
CA VAL A 228 -9.56 -2.34 15.57
C VAL A 228 -9.38 -1.11 14.67
N VAL A 229 -9.02 -1.33 13.42
CA VAL A 229 -8.87 -0.26 12.42
C VAL A 229 -10.15 -0.21 11.59
N VAL A 230 -10.78 0.95 11.46
CA VAL A 230 -12.03 1.15 10.72
C VAL A 230 -11.98 2.42 9.88
N GLU A 231 -13.00 2.62 9.04
CA GLU A 231 -13.26 3.86 8.29
C GLU A 231 -14.08 4.90 9.11
#